data_AF-A0A9E4C290-F1
#
_entry.id   AF-A0A9E4C290-F1
#
_cell.length_a   1.000
_cell.length_b   1.000
_cell.length_c   1.000
_cell.angle_alpha   90.00
_cell.angle_beta   90.00
_cell.angle_gamma   90.00
#
_symmetry.space_group_name_H-M   'P 1'
#
loop_
_entity.id
_entity.type
_entity.pdbx_description
1 polymer ?
#
loop_
_entity_poly.entity_id
_entity_poly.type
_entity_poly.pdbx_seq_one_letter_code
_entity_poly.pdbx_strand_id
1 'polypeptide(L)'
;MTGKLPINIDHLLRQRTIEGERIEYKAGWNPQSVLHTICAFANDFHNLGGGYVVLGVEEQNGRPILPPKGIRPDAIDATQQELLNLGHAAIQPHYHPLTATYNVDGQTILVLWVLQSQSESERGAQRLGLLHSQTQQHGSRQGSRRA
;
A
#
# COMPACT_ATOMS: atom_id res chain seq x y z
N MET A 1 2.80 4.14 -17.19
CA MET A 1 1.55 4.90 -16.98
C MET A 1 1.68 5.67 -15.67
N THR A 2 2.19 6.91 -15.70
CA THR A 2 2.30 7.78 -14.54
C THR A 2 0.93 8.43 -14.28
N GLY A 3 0.08 7.73 -13.53
CA GLY A 3 -1.18 8.29 -13.06
C GLY A 3 -0.91 9.37 -12.03
N LYS A 4 -1.59 10.52 -12.13
CA LYS A 4 -1.59 11.53 -11.07
C LYS A 4 -2.78 11.24 -10.16
N LEU A 5 -2.54 11.01 -8.87
CA LEU A 5 -3.64 10.84 -7.93
C LEU A 5 -4.39 12.18 -7.77
N PRO A 6 -5.72 12.16 -7.53
CA PRO A 6 -6.54 13.36 -7.36
C PRO A 6 -6.32 14.01 -5.98
N ILE A 7 -5.05 14.26 -5.64
CA ILE A 7 -4.61 14.72 -4.32
C ILE A 7 -3.34 15.55 -4.46
N ASN A 8 -3.23 16.60 -3.62
CA ASN A 8 -2.00 17.38 -3.53
C ASN A 8 -0.98 16.65 -2.65
N ILE A 9 0.20 16.35 -3.22
CA ILE A 9 1.26 15.63 -2.51
C ILE A 9 1.77 16.38 -1.29
N ASP A 10 1.82 17.72 -1.31
CA ASP A 10 2.24 18.52 -0.16
C ASP A 10 1.23 18.40 0.98
N HIS A 11 -0.07 18.34 0.67
CA HIS A 11 -1.10 18.14 1.69
C HIS A 11 -1.02 16.75 2.32
N LEU A 12 -0.67 15.73 1.52
CA LEU A 12 -0.47 14.36 1.97
C LEU A 12 0.79 14.25 2.84
N LEU A 13 1.91 14.84 2.44
CA LEU A 13 3.14 14.83 3.23
C LEU A 13 3.04 15.68 4.50
N ARG A 14 2.22 16.74 4.51
CA ARG A 14 2.08 17.61 5.69
C ARG A 14 0.87 17.28 6.55
N GLN A 15 0.15 16.19 6.26
CA GLN A 15 -1.06 15.75 6.98
C GLN A 15 -2.08 16.89 7.19
N ARG A 16 -2.21 17.81 6.22
CA ARG A 16 -3.00 19.06 6.39
C ARG A 16 -4.49 18.89 6.15
N THR A 17 -4.86 17.98 5.26
CA THR A 17 -6.25 17.78 4.81
C THR A 17 -6.73 16.35 5.04
N ILE A 18 -5.80 15.44 5.33
CA ILE A 18 -6.05 14.03 5.51
C ILE A 18 -5.58 13.69 6.90
N GLU A 19 -6.47 13.06 7.66
CA GLU A 19 -6.16 12.56 8.98
C GLU A 19 -4.95 11.62 8.89
N GLY A 20 -3.93 11.87 9.72
CA GLY A 20 -2.66 11.14 9.66
C GLY A 20 -2.83 9.63 9.72
N GLU A 21 -3.88 9.15 10.37
CA GLU A 21 -4.26 7.73 10.49
C GLU A 21 -4.57 7.05 9.14
N ARG A 22 -4.81 7.84 8.07
CA ARG A 22 -5.04 7.34 6.71
C ARG A 22 -3.79 7.32 5.85
N ILE A 23 -2.63 7.69 6.41
CA ILE A 23 -1.37 7.78 5.67
C ILE A 23 -0.31 7.00 6.42
N GLU A 24 0.28 6.02 5.74
CA GLU A 24 1.41 5.26 6.23
C GLU A 24 2.67 5.67 5.47
N TYR A 25 3.74 6.05 6.17
CA TYR A 25 5.03 6.36 5.55
C TYR A 25 6.00 5.19 5.71
N LYS A 26 6.70 4.83 4.63
CA LYS A 26 7.74 3.79 4.66
C LYS A 26 8.99 4.28 3.95
N ALA A 27 10.13 4.07 4.60
CA ALA A 27 11.44 4.47 4.07
C ALA A 27 11.77 3.82 2.72
N GLY A 28 11.24 2.63 2.48
CA GLY A 28 11.48 1.84 1.27
C GLY A 28 10.44 0.75 1.09
N TRP A 29 10.63 -0.08 0.07
CA TRP A 29 9.72 -1.15 -0.27
C TRP A 29 9.91 -2.38 0.62
N ASN A 30 8.82 -2.87 1.20
CA ASN A 30 8.74 -4.18 1.85
C ASN A 30 7.35 -4.77 1.56
N PRO A 31 7.24 -5.86 0.77
CA PRO A 31 5.96 -6.38 0.30
C PRO A 31 5.06 -6.83 1.46
N GLN A 32 5.63 -7.44 2.50
CA GLN A 32 4.87 -7.90 3.67
C GLN A 32 4.31 -6.74 4.48
N SER A 33 5.12 -5.71 4.72
CA SER A 33 4.70 -4.51 5.45
C SER A 33 3.63 -3.74 4.68
N VAL A 34 3.79 -3.60 3.37
CA VAL A 34 2.82 -2.93 2.51
C VAL A 34 1.51 -3.72 2.43
N LEU A 35 1.55 -5.04 2.26
CA LEU A 35 0.35 -5.87 2.28
C LEU A 35 -0.39 -5.76 3.62
N HIS A 36 0.31 -5.82 4.76
CA HIS A 36 -0.33 -5.64 6.06
C HIS A 36 -1.04 -4.28 6.13
N THR A 37 -0.40 -3.21 5.66
CA THR A 37 -1.00 -1.87 5.63
C THR A 37 -2.24 -1.83 4.74
N ILE A 38 -2.18 -2.44 3.55
CA ILE A 38 -3.34 -2.56 2.65
C ILE A 38 -4.48 -3.35 3.33
N CYS A 39 -4.17 -4.48 3.96
CA CYS A 39 -5.13 -5.28 4.73
C CYS A 39 -5.76 -4.45 5.85
N ALA A 40 -4.96 -3.66 6.57
CA ALA A 40 -5.43 -2.81 7.65
C ALA A 40 -6.41 -1.76 7.10
N PHE A 41 -6.03 -1.02 6.06
CA PHE A 41 -6.91 -0.02 5.42
C PHE A 41 -8.16 -0.63 4.78
N ALA A 42 -8.09 -1.85 4.25
CA ALA A 42 -9.24 -2.54 3.66
C ALA A 42 -10.18 -3.13 4.71
N ASN A 43 -9.66 -3.58 5.86
CA ASN A 43 -10.42 -4.19 6.94
C ASN A 43 -10.89 -3.18 8.01
N ASP A 44 -10.44 -1.93 7.95
CA ASP A 44 -10.79 -0.95 8.96
C ASP A 44 -12.28 -0.60 8.85
N PHE A 45 -13.06 -1.20 9.76
CA PHE A 45 -14.50 -1.03 9.92
C PHE A 45 -14.88 0.41 10.34
N HIS A 46 -13.90 1.29 10.65
CA HIS A 46 -14.13 2.69 11.02
C HIS A 46 -14.46 3.63 9.85
N ASN A 47 -14.75 3.12 8.64
CA ASN A 47 -15.35 3.92 7.56
C ASN A 47 -14.48 5.10 7.05
N LEU A 48 -13.15 5.03 7.19
CA LEU A 48 -12.27 6.11 6.74
C LEU A 48 -12.22 6.25 5.21
N GLY A 49 -12.67 5.29 4.40
CA GLY A 49 -12.77 5.44 2.95
C GLY A 49 -11.47 5.09 2.20
N GLY A 50 -10.59 4.28 2.80
CA GLY A 50 -9.28 3.90 2.24
C GLY A 50 -8.13 4.80 2.72
N GLY A 51 -6.92 4.56 2.21
CA GLY A 51 -5.69 5.19 2.71
C GLY A 51 -4.57 5.28 1.69
N TYR A 52 -3.47 5.91 2.09
CA TYR A 52 -2.28 6.13 1.27
C TYR A 52 -1.06 5.48 1.90
N VAL A 53 -0.27 4.76 1.11
CA VAL A 53 1.05 4.29 1.51
C VAL A 53 2.08 5.08 0.73
N VAL A 54 2.98 5.77 1.43
CA VAL A 54 4.01 6.62 0.84
C VAL A 54 5.36 5.96 1.02
N LEU A 55 5.96 5.52 -0.06
CA LEU A 55 7.27 4.89 -0.07
C LEU A 55 8.35 5.93 -0.41
N GLY A 56 9.50 5.80 0.26
CA GLY A 56 10.64 6.72 0.13
C GLY A 56 10.63 7.83 1.18
N VAL A 57 9.76 7.74 2.18
CA VAL A 57 9.61 8.73 3.26
C VAL A 57 9.74 8.00 4.59
N GLU A 58 10.71 8.42 5.41
CA GLU A 58 10.85 7.89 6.76
C GLU A 58 9.82 8.51 7.69
N GLU A 59 9.44 7.78 8.74
CA GLU A 59 8.50 8.24 9.74
C GLU A 59 9.16 8.31 11.12
N GLN A 60 8.84 9.35 11.89
CA GLN A 60 9.17 9.45 13.29
C GLN A 60 7.98 10.00 14.08
N ASN A 61 7.50 9.25 15.07
CA ASN A 61 6.37 9.63 15.93
C ASN A 61 5.09 10.02 15.15
N GLY A 62 4.70 9.25 14.13
CA GLY A 62 3.48 9.54 13.35
C GLY A 62 3.63 10.63 12.29
N ARG A 63 4.85 11.17 12.11
CA ARG A 63 5.13 12.29 11.20
C ARG A 63 6.22 11.93 10.20
N PRO A 64 6.10 12.39 8.94
CA PRO A 64 7.13 12.15 7.94
C PRO A 64 8.37 13.00 8.22
N ILE A 65 9.53 12.41 7.98
CA ILE A 65 10.82 13.08 7.99
C ILE A 65 11.06 13.65 6.59
N LEU A 66 11.32 14.96 6.51
CA LEU A 66 11.65 15.67 5.28
C LEU A 66 13.08 16.26 5.35
N PRO A 67 13.82 16.35 4.23
CA PRO A 67 13.45 15.89 2.89
C PRO A 67 13.32 14.36 2.85
N PRO A 68 12.50 13.81 1.94
CA PRO A 68 12.29 12.38 1.87
C PRO A 68 13.58 11.67 1.44
N LYS A 69 13.75 10.42 1.87
CA LYS A 69 14.91 9.59 1.50
C LYS A 69 14.96 9.32 0.00
N GLY A 70 13.79 9.23 -0.62
CA GLY A 70 13.61 8.91 -2.02
C GLY A 70 13.78 7.43 -2.32
N ILE A 71 13.37 7.05 -3.53
CA ILE A 71 13.50 5.73 -4.11
C ILE A 71 14.17 5.91 -5.47
N ARG A 72 15.12 5.04 -5.76
CA ARG A 72 15.76 5.03 -7.07
C ARG A 72 14.77 4.58 -8.15
N PRO A 73 14.81 5.15 -9.37
CA PRO A 73 13.86 4.79 -10.44
C PRO A 73 13.80 3.29 -10.73
N ASP A 74 14.95 2.60 -10.74
CA ASP A 74 15.05 1.15 -10.94
C ASP A 74 14.30 0.35 -9.86
N ALA A 75 14.30 0.83 -8.62
CA ALA A 75 13.54 0.20 -7.54
C ALA A 75 12.04 0.50 -7.62
N ILE A 76 11.64 1.63 -8.23
CA ILE A 76 10.22 1.95 -8.45
C ILE A 76 9.60 0.97 -9.45
N ASP A 77 10.27 0.71 -10.57
CA ASP A 77 9.77 -0.22 -11.59
C ASP A 77 9.62 -1.64 -11.02
N ALA A 78 10.64 -2.10 -10.27
CA ALA A 78 10.59 -3.40 -9.57
C ALA A 78 9.43 -3.45 -8.56
N THR A 79 9.27 -2.38 -7.76
CA THR A 79 8.17 -2.27 -6.79
C THR A 79 6.80 -2.33 -7.46
N GLN A 80 6.60 -1.61 -8.57
CA GLN A 80 5.34 -1.63 -9.30
C GLN A 80 5.04 -3.00 -9.90
N GLN A 81 6.06 -3.68 -10.44
CA GLN A 81 5.90 -5.03 -10.97
C GLN A 81 5.56 -6.05 -9.87
N GLU A 82 6.22 -5.98 -8.71
CA GLU A 82 5.89 -6.82 -7.57
C GLU A 82 4.48 -6.52 -7.04
N LEU A 83 4.08 -5.25 -6.96
CA LEU A 83 2.73 -4.86 -6.55
C LEU A 83 1.65 -5.39 -7.50
N LEU A 84 1.90 -5.38 -8.82
CA LEU A 84 1.02 -5.99 -9.81
C LEU A 84 0.89 -7.50 -9.59
N ASN A 85 2.01 -8.18 -9.37
CA ASN A 85 2.02 -9.63 -9.09
C ASN A 85 1.28 -9.96 -7.78
N LEU A 86 1.45 -9.13 -6.74
CA LEU A 86 0.72 -9.27 -5.48
C LEU A 86 -0.78 -9.03 -5.67
N GLY A 87 -1.18 -7.98 -6.41
CA GLY A 87 -2.60 -7.72 -6.72
C GLY A 87 -3.24 -8.84 -7.54
N HIS A 88 -2.48 -9.48 -8.45
CA HIS A 88 -2.95 -10.63 -9.22
C HIS A 88 -3.06 -11.92 -8.41
N ALA A 89 -2.13 -12.16 -7.49
CA ALA A 89 -2.03 -13.39 -6.73
C ALA A 89 -2.87 -13.39 -5.44
N ALA A 90 -3.07 -12.22 -4.82
CA ALA A 90 -3.49 -12.13 -3.41
C ALA A 90 -4.91 -11.55 -3.19
N ILE A 91 -5.55 -10.93 -4.18
CA ILE A 91 -6.84 -10.26 -3.98
C ILE A 91 -7.79 -10.59 -5.15
N GLN A 92 -8.90 -11.27 -4.85
CA GLN A 92 -10.04 -11.42 -5.77
C GLN A 92 -11.22 -10.56 -5.29
N PRO A 93 -11.87 -9.75 -6.15
CA PRO A 93 -11.58 -9.56 -7.57
C PRO A 93 -10.25 -8.79 -7.70
N HIS A 94 -9.61 -8.85 -8.87
CA HIS A 94 -8.30 -8.24 -9.11
C HIS A 94 -8.28 -6.79 -8.61
N TYR A 95 -7.54 -6.56 -7.52
CA TYR A 95 -7.41 -5.25 -6.93
C TYR A 95 -6.11 -4.64 -7.43
N HIS A 96 -6.23 -3.60 -8.25
CA HIS A 96 -5.10 -2.83 -8.76
C HIS A 96 -5.02 -1.52 -7.99
N PRO A 97 -4.19 -1.43 -6.94
CA PRO A 97 -3.99 -0.17 -6.24
C PRO A 97 -3.42 0.88 -7.21
N LEU A 98 -4.00 2.08 -7.19
CA LEU A 98 -3.51 3.18 -8.02
C LEU A 98 -2.17 3.65 -7.48
N THR A 99 -1.15 3.70 -8.33
CA THR A 99 0.18 4.18 -7.96
C THR A 99 0.57 5.43 -8.72
N ALA A 100 1.29 6.32 -8.04
CA ALA A 100 1.77 7.56 -8.61
C ALA A 100 3.15 7.91 -8.06
N THR A 101 4.04 8.34 -8.95
CA THR A 101 5.37 8.83 -8.58
C THR A 101 5.37 10.35 -8.47
N TYR A 102 6.06 10.86 -7.46
CA TYR A 102 6.20 12.29 -7.24
C TYR A 102 7.66 12.64 -7.01
N ASN A 103 8.09 13.81 -7.47
CA ASN A 103 9.37 14.39 -7.10
C ASN A 103 9.14 15.45 -6.02
N VAL A 104 9.81 15.29 -4.88
CA VAL A 104 9.69 16.15 -3.71
C VAL A 104 11.10 16.45 -3.22
N ASP A 105 11.46 17.73 -3.17
CA ASP A 105 12.80 18.20 -2.77
C ASP A 105 13.95 17.50 -3.54
N GLY A 106 13.74 17.21 -4.83
CA GLY A 106 14.71 16.55 -5.70
C GLY A 106 14.73 15.02 -5.57
N GLN A 107 13.94 14.45 -4.67
CA GLN A 107 13.88 13.01 -4.41
C GLN A 107 12.58 12.40 -4.95
N THR A 108 12.66 11.19 -5.51
CA THR A 108 11.48 10.52 -6.07
C THR A 108 10.83 9.65 -5.02
N ILE A 109 9.51 9.79 -4.83
CA ILE A 109 8.70 8.96 -3.93
C ILE A 109 7.63 8.23 -4.73
N LEU A 110 7.13 7.12 -4.18
CA LEU A 110 6.04 6.32 -4.76
C LEU A 110 4.87 6.30 -3.79
N VAL A 111 3.71 6.77 -4.25
CA VAL A 111 2.46 6.78 -3.48
C VAL A 111 1.53 5.71 -4.02
N LEU A 112 1.06 4.85 -3.13
CA LEU A 112 0.04 3.86 -3.39
C LEU A 112 -1.26 4.34 -2.77
N TRP A 113 -2.32 4.43 -3.56
CA TRP A 113 -3.65 4.75 -3.08
C TRP A 113 -4.47 3.46 -2.95
N VAL A 114 -4.82 3.15 -1.70
CA VAL A 114 -5.69 2.03 -1.33
C VAL A 114 -7.12 2.56 -1.29
N LEU A 115 -7.86 2.30 -2.37
CA LEU A 115 -9.28 2.57 -2.48
C LEU A 115 -10.09 1.60 -1.62
N GLN A 116 -11.03 2.12 -0.83
CA GLN A 116 -12.09 1.29 -0.25
C GLN A 116 -13.07 0.89 -1.36
N SER A 117 -13.51 -0.37 -1.37
CA SER A 117 -14.58 -0.80 -2.27
C SER A 117 -15.87 -0.02 -2.01
N GLN A 118 -16.47 0.46 -3.10
CA GLN A 118 -17.70 1.24 -3.06
C GLN A 118 -18.96 0.36 -2.91
N SER A 119 -18.89 -0.94 -3.22
CA SER A 119 -20.04 -1.86 -3.13
C SER A 119 -19.84 -2.97 -2.11
N GLU A 120 -20.92 -3.39 -1.43
CA GLU A 120 -20.87 -4.52 -0.48
C GLU A 120 -20.40 -5.83 -1.14
N SER A 121 -20.71 -6.01 -2.42
CA SER A 121 -20.31 -7.20 -3.19
C SER A 121 -18.79 -7.26 -3.38
N GLU A 122 -18.13 -6.15 -3.77
CA GLU A 122 -16.67 -6.18 -3.91
C GLU A 122 -15.96 -6.09 -2.54
N ARG A 123 -16.59 -5.52 -1.51
CA ARG A 123 -16.10 -5.62 -0.11
C ARG A 123 -16.03 -7.08 0.34
N GLY A 124 -17.10 -7.85 0.08
CA GLY A 124 -17.15 -9.27 0.41
C GLY A 124 -16.08 -10.07 -0.32
N ALA A 125 -15.91 -9.81 -1.62
CA ALA A 125 -14.89 -10.48 -2.42
C ALA A 125 -13.46 -10.08 -1.97
N GLN A 126 -13.15 -8.80 -1.78
CA GLN A 126 -11.84 -8.34 -1.29
C GLN A 126 -11.48 -8.98 0.05
N ARG A 127 -12.43 -9.03 0.98
CA ARG A 127 -12.26 -9.68 2.29
C ARG A 127 -11.93 -11.17 2.14
N LEU A 128 -12.59 -11.87 1.22
CA LEU A 128 -12.32 -13.28 0.93
C LEU A 128 -10.93 -13.49 0.30
N GLY A 129 -10.52 -12.64 -0.65
CA GLY A 129 -9.17 -12.66 -1.23
C GLY A 129 -8.07 -12.45 -0.19
N LEU A 130 -8.26 -11.48 0.71
CA LEU A 130 -7.35 -11.19 1.82
C LEU A 130 -7.22 -12.39 2.79
N LEU A 131 -8.33 -13.04 3.14
CA LEU A 131 -8.33 -14.24 3.99
C LEU A 131 -7.57 -15.40 3.34
N HIS A 132 -7.75 -15.63 2.05
CA HIS A 132 -7.01 -16.68 1.33
C HIS A 132 -5.50 -16.40 1.31
N SER A 133 -5.10 -15.15 1.16
CA SER A 133 -3.70 -14.72 1.18
C SER A 133 -3.05 -14.88 2.56
N GLN A 134 -3.77 -14.52 3.63
CA GLN A 134 -3.29 -14.74 5.00
C GLN A 134 -3.17 -16.23 5.33
N THR A 135 -4.10 -17.05 4.82
CA THR A 135 -4.09 -18.51 5.03
C THR A 135 -2.94 -19.18 4.28
N GLN A 136 -2.63 -18.75 3.05
CA GLN A 136 -1.49 -19.29 2.29
C GLN A 136 -0.14 -18.94 2.92
N GLN A 137 0.01 -17.76 3.52
CA GLN A 137 1.23 -17.39 4.23
C GLN A 137 1.43 -18.13 5.56
N HIS A 138 0.35 -18.51 6.26
CA HIS A 138 0.43 -19.34 7.46
C HIS A 138 0.55 -20.85 7.15
N GLY A 139 0.22 -21.28 5.93
CA GLY A 139 0.27 -22.69 5.52
C GLY A 139 1.65 -23.25 5.15
N SER A 140 2.70 -22.43 5.03
CA SER A 140 4.01 -22.90 4.55
C SER A 140 4.91 -23.54 5.62
N ARG A 141 4.40 -23.85 6.82
CA ARG A 141 5.15 -24.55 7.88
C ARG A 141 4.42 -25.79 8.43
N GLN A 142 3.92 -26.68 7.56
CA GLN A 142 3.83 -28.10 7.93
C GLN A 142 3.62 -28.99 6.71
N GLY A 143 4.69 -29.67 6.31
CA GLY A 143 4.63 -30.59 5.17
C GLY A 143 5.97 -31.23 4.80
N SER A 144 6.82 -31.51 5.79
CA SER A 144 7.93 -32.44 5.59
C SER A 144 8.13 -33.29 6.83
N ARG A 145 7.29 -34.31 6.96
CA ARG A 145 7.70 -35.60 7.52
C ARG A 145 7.09 -36.68 6.66
N ARG A 146 7.91 -37.17 5.73
CA ARG A 146 7.81 -38.52 5.19
C ARG A 146 7.87 -39.50 6.37
N ALA A 147 6.91 -40.40 6.44
CA ALA A 147 7.05 -41.75 6.93
C ALA A 147 6.06 -42.61 6.15
#